data_AF-A0A9E2CZ23-F1
#
_entry.id   AF-A0A9E2CZ23-F1
#
_cell.length_a   1.000
_cell.length_b   1.000
_cell.length_c   1.000
_cell.angle_alpha   90.00
_cell.angle_beta   90.00
_cell.angle_gamma   90.00
#
_symmetry.space_group_name_H-M   'P 1'
#
loop_
_entity.id
_entity.type
_entity.pdbx_description
1 polymer ?
#
loop_
_entity_poly.entity_id
_entity_poly.type
_entity_poly.pdbx_seq_one_letter_code
_entity_poly.pdbx_strand_id
1 'polypeptide(L)'
;MVQKNKEKRDVLGNLLQDSHPTGEIPGLDELTMLIELYSQPLIKQEKVPPSPRRPASPSKKKKKQPSVKTKATHYLTKEVFKDLGAANHFLRGLLPTGSKLLATKSNIVNYAVKMLLEDFESKGEESELMKKLLKDNPK
;
A
#
# COMPACT_ATOMS: atom_id res chain seq x y z
N MET A 1 -29.58 1.67 55.04
CA MET A 1 -28.69 0.97 54.09
C MET A 1 -29.54 0.03 53.25
N VAL A 2 -29.64 0.22 51.93
CA VAL A 2 -29.63 -0.84 50.89
C VAL A 2 -29.39 -0.12 49.56
N GLN A 3 -28.33 -0.53 48.85
CA GLN A 3 -27.83 0.08 47.63
C GLN A 3 -28.69 -0.33 46.42
N LYS A 4 -29.05 0.64 45.55
CA LYS A 4 -29.64 0.37 44.22
C LYS A 4 -28.53 -0.10 43.27
N ASN A 5 -28.52 -1.38 42.94
CA ASN A 5 -27.68 -1.94 41.88
C ASN A 5 -28.14 -1.40 40.51
N LYS A 6 -27.24 -0.69 39.81
CA LYS A 6 -27.40 -0.32 38.40
C LYS A 6 -27.04 -1.53 37.56
N GLU A 7 -28.03 -2.13 36.89
CA GLU A 7 -27.81 -3.14 35.85
C GLU A 7 -26.93 -2.55 34.74
N LYS A 8 -25.72 -3.09 34.63
CA LYS A 8 -24.82 -2.80 33.52
C LYS A 8 -25.34 -3.57 32.31
N ARG A 9 -25.82 -2.85 31.29
CA ARG A 9 -26.16 -3.46 30.01
C ARG A 9 -24.89 -4.08 29.43
N ASP A 10 -24.89 -5.40 29.30
CA ASP A 10 -23.78 -6.15 28.75
C ASP A 10 -23.75 -5.97 27.23
N VAL A 11 -22.90 -5.04 26.78
CA VAL A 11 -22.76 -4.67 25.37
C VAL A 11 -22.18 -5.82 24.55
N LEU A 12 -21.32 -6.65 25.16
CA LEU A 12 -20.71 -7.81 24.51
C LEU A 12 -21.70 -8.97 24.39
N GLY A 13 -22.55 -9.17 25.40
CA GLY A 13 -23.61 -10.17 25.37
C GLY A 13 -24.62 -9.96 24.24
N ASN A 14 -24.96 -8.70 23.93
CA ASN A 14 -25.88 -8.37 22.84
C ASN A 14 -25.26 -8.49 21.44
N LEU A 15 -23.93 -8.41 21.31
CA LEU A 15 -23.23 -8.49 20.03
C LEU A 15 -22.96 -9.95 19.62
N LEU A 16 -22.85 -10.86 20.60
CA LEU A 16 -22.64 -12.29 20.40
C LEU A 16 -23.95 -13.09 20.31
N GLN A 17 -25.08 -12.46 20.63
CA GLN A 17 -26.38 -13.00 20.25
C GLN A 17 -26.56 -12.73 18.75
N ASP A 18 -26.28 -13.74 17.94
CA ASP A 18 -26.63 -13.82 16.51
C ASP A 18 -28.16 -13.80 16.33
N SER A 19 -28.82 -12.71 16.72
CA SER A 19 -30.11 -12.36 16.16
C SER A 19 -29.82 -11.88 14.73
N HIS A 20 -29.62 -12.84 13.83
CA HIS A 20 -29.84 -12.58 12.40
C HIS A 20 -31.19 -11.88 12.31
N PRO A 21 -31.28 -10.66 11.76
CA PRO A 21 -32.58 -10.11 11.44
C PRO A 21 -33.22 -11.09 10.46
N THR A 22 -34.22 -11.83 10.91
CA THR A 22 -35.06 -12.75 10.11
C THR A 22 -35.97 -11.98 9.15
N GLY A 23 -35.46 -10.86 8.62
CA GLY A 23 -36.12 -9.99 7.68
C GLY A 23 -35.24 -9.90 6.45
N GLU A 24 -35.84 -10.16 5.30
CA GLU A 24 -35.25 -9.92 3.98
C GLU A 24 -34.59 -8.54 3.98
N ILE A 25 -33.26 -8.51 3.81
CA ILE A 25 -32.51 -7.25 3.74
C ILE A 25 -32.99 -6.56 2.46
N PRO A 26 -33.69 -5.41 2.54
CA PRO A 26 -34.22 -4.75 1.35
C PRO A 26 -33.07 -4.36 0.42
N GLY A 27 -33.13 -4.78 -0.84
CA GLY A 27 -32.10 -4.50 -1.84
C GLY A 27 -30.96 -5.52 -1.93
N LEU A 28 -30.99 -6.61 -1.14
CA LEU A 28 -30.03 -7.70 -1.31
C LEU A 28 -30.19 -8.39 -2.68
N ASP A 29 -31.43 -8.54 -3.14
CA ASP A 29 -31.72 -9.08 -4.47
C ASP A 29 -31.26 -8.15 -5.59
N GLU A 30 -31.44 -6.83 -5.44
CA GLU A 30 -30.94 -5.85 -6.42
C GLU A 30 -29.41 -5.88 -6.51
N LEU A 31 -28.73 -6.00 -5.36
CA LEU A 31 -27.28 -6.15 -5.30
C LEU A 31 -26.83 -7.46 -5.97
N THR A 32 -27.53 -8.55 -5.69
CA THR A 32 -27.24 -9.87 -6.27
C THR A 32 -27.42 -9.86 -7.79
N MET A 33 -28.49 -9.23 -8.29
CA MET A 33 -28.71 -9.01 -9.72
C MET A 33 -27.60 -8.17 -10.37
N LEU A 34 -27.13 -7.11 -9.71
CA LEU A 34 -26.03 -6.30 -10.24
C LEU A 34 -24.73 -7.11 -10.33
N ILE A 35 -24.44 -7.90 -9.31
CA ILE A 35 -23.25 -8.75 -9.29
C ILE A 35 -23.32 -9.77 -10.42
N GLU A 36 -24.46 -10.43 -10.63
CA GLU A 36 -24.63 -11.38 -11.74
C GLU A 36 -24.50 -10.71 -13.12
N LEU A 37 -25.05 -9.51 -13.28
CA LEU A 37 -25.00 -8.77 -14.55
C LEU A 37 -23.57 -8.39 -14.94
N TYR A 38 -22.72 -8.04 -13.97
CA TYR A 38 -21.37 -7.55 -14.21
C TYR A 38 -20.26 -8.59 -13.97
N SER A 39 -20.58 -9.76 -13.42
CA SER A 39 -19.61 -10.84 -13.16
C SER A 39 -19.43 -11.82 -14.32
N GLN A 40 -20.28 -11.78 -15.34
CA GLN A 40 -20.09 -12.62 -16.53
C GLN A 40 -18.87 -12.14 -17.34
N PRO A 41 -17.84 -12.98 -17.56
CA PRO A 41 -16.78 -12.66 -18.49
C PRO A 41 -17.34 -12.64 -19.91
N LEU A 42 -17.25 -11.49 -20.58
CA LEU A 42 -17.50 -11.32 -22.02
C LEU A 42 -16.49 -12.15 -22.84
N ILE A 43 -16.65 -13.47 -22.85
CA ILE A 43 -16.04 -14.37 -23.82
C ILE A 43 -17.18 -15.12 -24.51
N LYS A 44 -17.93 -14.37 -25.33
CA LYS A 44 -18.68 -14.99 -26.41
C LYS A 44 -17.65 -15.57 -27.39
N GLN A 45 -17.53 -16.89 -27.42
CA GLN A 45 -16.82 -17.60 -28.50
C GLN A 45 -17.66 -17.46 -29.77
N GLU A 46 -17.44 -16.38 -30.50
CA GLU A 46 -17.99 -16.22 -31.84
C GLU A 46 -17.04 -16.92 -32.83
N LYS A 47 -17.56 -17.93 -33.55
CA LYS A 47 -16.86 -18.63 -34.63
C LYS A 47 -16.53 -17.63 -35.74
N VAL A 48 -15.25 -17.32 -35.93
CA VAL A 48 -14.77 -16.41 -36.98
C VAL A 48 -14.50 -17.20 -38.27
N PRO A 49 -15.01 -16.80 -39.45
CA PRO A 49 -14.58 -17.34 -40.74
C PRO A 49 -13.19 -16.78 -41.13
N PRO A 50 -12.35 -17.52 -41.88
CA PRO A 50 -10.99 -17.06 -42.17
C PRO A 50 -11.01 -15.97 -43.25
N SER A 51 -10.39 -14.82 -42.98
CA SER A 51 -10.18 -13.72 -43.93
C SER A 51 -8.87 -12.98 -43.61
N PRO A 52 -8.21 -12.29 -44.56
CA PRO A 52 -6.81 -12.49 -44.86
C PRO A 52 -5.89 -11.53 -44.08
N ARG A 53 -4.62 -11.93 -44.02
CA ARG A 53 -3.49 -11.27 -43.34
C ARG A 53 -3.56 -9.73 -43.39
N ARG A 54 -3.60 -9.11 -42.21
CA ARG A 54 -3.26 -7.69 -41.99
C ARG A 54 -1.95 -7.58 -41.19
N PRO A 55 -1.16 -6.51 -41.40
CA PRO A 55 0.21 -6.39 -40.94
C PRO A 55 0.32 -6.23 -39.42
N ALA A 56 1.43 -6.72 -38.88
CA ALA A 56 1.72 -6.82 -37.46
C ALA A 56 1.57 -5.46 -36.74
N SER A 57 0.72 -5.45 -35.71
CA SER A 57 0.60 -4.33 -34.78
C SER A 57 1.78 -4.32 -33.78
N PRO A 58 2.18 -3.14 -33.29
CA PRO A 58 3.40 -2.98 -32.51
C PRO A 58 3.32 -3.73 -31.18
N SER A 59 4.44 -4.39 -30.86
CA SER A 59 4.70 -5.19 -29.68
C SER A 59 4.02 -4.65 -28.42
N LYS A 60 3.14 -5.46 -27.83
CA LYS A 60 2.59 -5.27 -26.49
C LYS A 60 3.75 -5.00 -25.52
N LYS A 61 3.80 -3.80 -24.95
CA LYS A 61 4.73 -3.45 -23.85
C LYS A 61 4.57 -4.53 -22.76
N LYS A 62 5.65 -5.27 -22.48
CA LYS A 62 5.70 -6.25 -21.40
C LYS A 62 5.28 -5.53 -20.11
N LYS A 63 4.15 -5.94 -19.52
CA LYS A 63 3.74 -5.47 -18.19
C LYS A 63 4.89 -5.82 -17.24
N LYS A 64 5.56 -4.80 -16.67
CA LYS A 64 6.54 -5.02 -15.62
C LYS A 64 5.82 -5.73 -14.48
N GLN A 65 6.30 -6.92 -14.12
CA GLN A 65 5.83 -7.65 -12.96
C GLN A 65 5.90 -6.71 -11.74
N PRO A 66 4.87 -6.66 -10.87
CA PRO A 66 4.92 -5.85 -9.67
C PRO A 66 6.11 -6.33 -8.82
N SER A 67 7.04 -5.42 -8.52
CA SER A 67 8.17 -5.71 -7.64
C SER A 67 7.63 -6.16 -6.29
N VAL A 68 7.93 -7.39 -5.88
CA VAL A 68 7.57 -7.91 -4.56
C VAL A 68 8.31 -7.06 -3.52
N LYS A 69 7.56 -6.33 -2.69
CA LYS A 69 8.13 -5.50 -1.63
C LYS A 69 8.15 -6.28 -0.32
N THR A 70 9.32 -6.38 0.30
CA THR A 70 9.47 -6.89 1.67
C THR A 70 9.22 -5.75 2.65
N LYS A 71 8.34 -5.97 3.64
CA LYS A 71 8.13 -5.01 4.72
C LYS A 71 9.16 -5.24 5.82
N ALA A 72 9.75 -4.16 6.31
CA ALA A 72 10.63 -4.15 7.47
C ALA A 72 10.31 -2.94 8.34
N THR A 73 10.51 -3.07 9.65
CA THR A 73 10.31 -1.99 10.63
C THR A 73 11.66 -1.63 11.24
N HIS A 74 12.01 -0.34 11.22
CA HIS A 74 13.23 0.19 11.84
C HIS A 74 12.87 1.40 12.72
N TYR A 75 13.45 1.44 13.91
CA TYR A 75 13.26 2.55 14.85
C TYR A 75 14.24 3.67 14.53
N LEU A 76 13.71 4.87 14.32
CA LEU A 76 14.49 6.09 14.12
C LEU A 76 14.62 6.84 15.44
N THR A 77 15.71 7.58 15.61
CA THR A 77 15.81 8.55 16.70
C THR A 77 14.73 9.63 16.54
N LYS A 78 14.34 10.26 17.65
CA LYS A 78 13.27 11.28 17.66
C LYS A 78 13.58 12.44 16.72
N GLU A 79 14.83 12.86 16.67
CA GLU A 79 15.32 13.94 15.81
C GLU A 79 15.18 13.58 14.34
N VAL A 80 15.70 12.41 13.94
CA VAL A 80 15.62 11.93 12.55
C VAL A 80 14.17 11.76 12.10
N PHE A 81 13.29 11.27 12.97
CA PHE A 81 11.86 11.15 12.64
C PHE A 81 11.19 12.51 12.39
N LYS A 82 11.54 13.53 13.18
CA LYS A 82 11.04 14.90 13.01
C LYS A 82 11.55 15.50 11.71
N ASP A 83 12.83 15.36 11.43
CA ASP A 83 13.47 15.89 10.22
C ASP A 83 12.94 15.21 8.96
N LEU A 84 12.69 13.90 9.00
CA LEU A 84 12.02 13.17 7.91
C LEU A 84 10.61 13.71 7.65
N GLY A 85 9.89 14.09 8.72
CA GLY A 85 8.57 14.73 8.60
C GLY A 85 8.65 16.09 7.91
N ALA A 86 9.60 16.93 8.32
CA ALA A 86 9.83 18.25 7.71
C ALA A 86 10.24 18.12 6.23
N ALA A 87 11.19 17.24 5.93
CA ALA A 87 11.64 16.96 4.57
C ALA A 87 10.50 16.44 3.68
N ASN A 88 9.63 15.57 4.20
CA ASN A 88 8.45 15.10 3.47
C ASN A 88 7.51 16.26 3.10
N HIS A 89 7.20 17.13 4.05
CA HIS A 89 6.34 18.29 3.81
C HIS A 89 6.95 19.22 2.76
N PHE A 90 8.25 19.51 2.89
CA PHE A 90 8.98 20.35 1.95
C PHE A 90 8.98 19.77 0.53
N LEU A 91 9.29 18.47 0.38
CA LEU A 91 9.26 17.78 -0.92
C LEU A 91 7.87 17.80 -1.56
N ARG A 92 6.79 17.64 -0.78
CA ARG A 92 5.42 17.75 -1.29
C ARG A 92 5.05 19.16 -1.73
N GLY A 93 5.70 20.19 -1.17
CA GLY A 93 5.56 21.59 -1.60
C GLY A 93 6.22 21.85 -2.96
N LEU A 94 7.37 21.21 -3.21
CA LEU A 94 8.12 21.36 -4.47
C LEU A 94 7.54 20.52 -5.63
N LEU A 95 6.88 19.41 -5.33
CA LEU A 95 6.37 18.51 -6.34
C LEU A 95 5.07 19.02 -7.00
N PRO A 96 4.93 18.86 -8.33
CA PRO A 96 3.67 19.10 -9.03
C PRO A 96 2.48 18.35 -8.41
N THR A 97 1.27 18.89 -8.57
CA THR A 97 0.04 18.37 -7.93
C THR A 97 -0.18 16.86 -8.13
N GLY A 98 0.15 16.32 -9.30
CA GLY A 98 0.02 14.89 -9.61
C GLY A 98 1.10 13.97 -9.02
N SER A 99 2.24 14.50 -8.57
CA SER A 99 3.37 13.72 -8.06
C SER A 99 3.55 13.82 -6.54
N LYS A 100 2.75 14.63 -5.84
CA LYS A 100 2.79 14.76 -4.36
C LYS A 100 2.55 13.44 -3.63
N LEU A 101 1.86 12.48 -4.26
CA LEU A 101 1.63 11.13 -3.73
C LEU A 101 2.89 10.25 -3.74
N LEU A 102 3.91 10.61 -4.54
CA LEU A 102 5.17 9.87 -4.60
C LEU A 102 6.09 10.20 -3.42
N ALA A 103 5.97 11.38 -2.83
CA ALA A 103 6.74 11.78 -1.65
C ALA A 103 6.12 11.23 -0.35
N THR A 104 6.07 9.90 -0.22
CA THR A 104 5.75 9.23 1.05
C THR A 104 7.02 9.07 1.89
N LYS A 105 6.88 9.00 3.22
CA LYS A 105 8.03 8.74 4.12
C LYS A 105 8.77 7.46 3.72
N SER A 106 8.04 6.40 3.39
CA SER A 106 8.63 5.13 2.94
C SER A 106 9.43 5.27 1.65
N ASN A 107 8.95 6.04 0.67
CA ASN A 107 9.70 6.28 -0.56
C ASN A 107 10.95 7.11 -0.30
N ILE A 108 10.86 8.17 0.52
CA ILE A 108 12.03 8.99 0.88
C ILE A 108 13.11 8.13 1.55
N VAL A 109 12.74 7.31 2.54
CA VAL A 109 13.66 6.39 3.21
C VAL A 109 14.25 5.40 2.21
N ASN A 110 13.44 4.82 1.33
CA ASN A 110 13.92 3.85 0.35
C ASN A 110 14.92 4.46 -0.64
N TYR A 111 14.67 5.69 -1.13
CA TYR A 111 15.61 6.38 -2.01
C TYR A 111 16.90 6.75 -1.27
N ALA A 112 16.81 7.24 -0.04
CA ALA A 112 17.97 7.59 0.77
C ALA A 112 18.87 6.37 1.03
N VAL A 113 18.29 5.23 1.44
CA VAL A 113 19.03 3.98 1.65
C VAL A 113 19.67 3.51 0.34
N LYS A 114 18.93 3.55 -0.78
CA LYS A 114 19.47 3.15 -2.08
C LYS A 114 20.67 4.01 -2.50
N MET A 115 20.57 5.33 -2.37
CA MET A 115 21.69 6.24 -2.66
C MET A 115 22.91 5.96 -1.78
N LEU A 116 22.69 5.66 -0.50
CA LEU A 116 23.76 5.33 0.44
C LEU A 116 24.45 4.01 0.09
N LEU A 117 23.68 3.01 -0.36
CA LEU A 117 24.22 1.73 -0.82
C LEU A 117 24.99 1.88 -2.14
N GLU A 118 24.51 2.69 -3.08
CA GLU A 118 25.23 3.01 -4.32
C GLU A 118 26.55 3.76 -4.04
N ASP A 119 26.57 4.68 -3.06
CA ASP A 119 27.81 5.31 -2.58
C ASP A 119 28.78 4.29 -1.97
N PHE A 120 28.26 3.36 -1.18
CA PHE A 120 29.06 2.29 -0.60
C PHE A 120 29.63 1.34 -1.66
N GLU A 121 28.83 0.92 -2.64
CA GLU A 121 29.28 0.05 -3.73
C GLU A 121 30.36 0.72 -4.59
N SER A 122 30.30 2.04 -4.78
CA SER A 122 31.27 2.77 -5.61
C SER A 122 32.56 3.12 -4.88
N LYS A 123 32.51 3.48 -3.58
CA LYS A 123 33.66 3.97 -2.81
C LYS A 123 34.21 2.98 -1.79
N GLY A 124 33.46 1.92 -1.45
CA GLY A 124 33.85 0.93 -0.45
C GLY A 124 34.14 1.55 0.91
N GLU A 125 35.37 1.34 1.41
CA GLU A 125 35.84 1.83 2.71
C GLU A 125 35.86 3.36 2.82
N GLU A 126 35.96 4.06 1.70
CA GLU A 126 35.95 5.53 1.69
C GLU A 126 34.55 6.15 1.69
N SER A 127 33.50 5.33 1.63
CA SER A 127 32.11 5.78 1.66
C SER A 127 31.79 6.55 2.94
N GLU A 128 30.80 7.45 2.85
CA GLU A 128 30.35 8.19 4.04
C GLU A 128 29.76 7.26 5.10
N LEU A 129 29.13 6.16 4.66
CA LEU A 129 28.57 5.15 5.56
C LEU A 129 29.66 4.53 6.43
N MET A 130 30.76 4.07 5.83
CA MET A 130 31.84 3.43 6.57
C MET A 130 32.52 4.42 7.53
N LYS A 131 32.77 5.65 7.07
CA LYS A 131 33.36 6.71 7.90
C LYS A 131 32.52 7.03 9.14
N LYS A 132 31.19 7.08 9.01
CA LYS A 132 30.29 7.32 10.15
C LYS A 132 30.27 6.12 11.10
N LEU A 133 30.19 4.89 10.58
CA LEU A 133 30.19 3.68 11.41
C LEU A 133 31.45 3.51 12.25
N LEU A 134 32.62 3.86 11.70
CA LEU A 134 33.89 3.84 12.41
C LEU A 134 34.00 4.97 13.46
N LYS A 135 33.40 6.13 13.20
CA LYS A 135 33.39 7.26 14.13
C LYS A 135 32.48 7.01 15.34
N ASP A 136 31.34 6.38 15.11
CA ASP A 136 30.34 6.12 16.15
C ASP A 136 30.70 4.88 17.00
N ASN A 137 31.62 4.03 16.53
CA ASN A 137 32.19 2.90 17.27
C ASN A 137 33.73 2.99 17.34
N PRO A 138 34.29 3.92 18.12
CA PRO A 138 35.72 3.90 18.38
C PRO A 138 36.05 2.59 19.11
N LYS A 139 36.97 1.79 18.55
CA LYS A 139 37.57 0.64 19.23
C LYS A 139 38.35 1.08 20.46
#